data_AF-A0A924UMM6-F1
#
_entry.id   AF-A0A924UMM6-F1
#
_cell.length_a   1.000
_cell.length_b   1.000
_cell.length_c   1.000
_cell.angle_alpha   90.00
_cell.angle_beta   90.00
_cell.angle_gamma   90.00
#
_symmetry.space_group_name_H-M   'P 1'
#
loop_
_entity.id
_entity.type
_entity.pdbx_description
1 polymer ?
#
loop_
_entity_poly.entity_id
_entity_poly.type
_entity_poly.pdbx_seq_one_letter_code
_entity_poly.pdbx_strand_id
1 'polypeptide(L)'
;MPLLSLFLLFISISWPQLSSGAEAEVKKTHLEDIFIWKMSDELKLSAKDEKKFTEIQKDLNKKKSELNREIQASILTLAASSETSSINLKVALKRHRELLVQYNQLGIIEFDLIKKLLGERKFANYLEIKSELTSKVKSLLIGEKDKKEPTTTALPTPKIIIEKNSDDP
;
A
#
# COMPACT_ATOMS: atom_id res chain seq x y z
N MET A 1 20.01 -19.55 -15.68
CA MET A 1 19.43 -18.21 -15.91
C MET A 1 18.15 -18.11 -15.11
N PRO A 2 18.15 -17.49 -13.92
CA PRO A 2 16.91 -17.28 -13.21
C PRO A 2 16.21 -16.09 -13.84
N LEU A 3 15.00 -16.35 -14.33
CA LEU A 3 14.08 -15.34 -14.81
C LEU A 3 13.94 -14.24 -13.77
N LEU A 4 14.17 -13.03 -14.25
CA LEU A 4 13.87 -11.75 -13.65
C LEU A 4 12.43 -11.79 -13.12
N SER A 5 12.25 -12.13 -11.85
CA SER A 5 10.99 -11.92 -11.14
C SER A 5 10.87 -10.42 -10.90
N LEU A 6 10.49 -9.70 -11.96
CA LEU A 6 10.11 -8.29 -11.94
C LEU A 6 8.74 -8.14 -11.27
N PHE A 7 8.65 -8.61 -10.03
CA PHE A 7 7.62 -8.16 -9.11
C PHE A 7 8.14 -6.84 -8.55
N LEU A 8 8.02 -5.78 -9.35
CA LEU A 8 8.00 -4.41 -8.84
C LEU A 8 6.73 -4.31 -8.00
N LEU A 9 6.82 -4.88 -6.79
CA LEU A 9 6.02 -4.51 -5.64
C LEU A 9 6.19 -3.00 -5.56
N PHE A 10 5.23 -2.28 -6.16
CA PHE A 10 5.07 -0.87 -5.94
C PHE A 10 5.09 -0.70 -4.43
N ILE A 11 6.20 -0.15 -3.93
CA ILE A 11 6.37 0.25 -2.53
C ILE A 11 5.51 1.50 -2.36
N SER A 12 4.21 1.32 -2.58
CA SER A 12 3.19 2.11 -1.96
C SER A 12 3.36 1.79 -0.48
N ILE A 13 3.97 2.71 0.25
CA ILE A 13 3.72 2.81 1.68
C ILE A 13 2.24 3.19 1.79
N SER A 14 1.36 2.22 1.58
CA SER A 14 0.05 2.23 2.19
C SER A 14 0.38 2.03 3.66
N TRP A 15 0.64 3.14 4.36
CA TRP A 15 0.63 3.16 5.81
C TRP A 15 -0.60 2.36 6.21
N PRO A 16 -0.46 1.26 6.98
CA PRO A 16 -1.61 0.49 7.36
C PRO A 16 -2.58 1.46 8.03
N GLN A 17 -3.81 1.51 7.53
CA GLN A 17 -4.95 2.14 8.19
C GLN A 17 -5.18 1.38 9.50
N LEU A 18 -4.31 1.57 10.47
CA LEU A 18 -4.69 1.35 11.85
C LEU A 18 -5.37 2.64 12.28
N SER A 19 -6.64 2.49 12.66
CA SER A 19 -7.49 3.48 13.33
C SER A 19 -8.01 4.66 12.50
N SER A 20 -9.34 4.72 12.39
CA SER A 20 -10.08 5.97 12.20
C SER A 20 -10.23 6.65 13.56
N GLY A 21 -9.52 7.75 13.78
CA GLY A 21 -9.59 8.55 15.01
C GLY A 21 -8.53 9.67 14.99
N ALA A 22 -8.76 10.75 15.73
CA ALA A 22 -7.88 11.92 15.74
C ALA A 22 -6.42 11.55 16.10
N GLU A 23 -6.22 10.57 16.98
CA GLU A 23 -4.90 10.08 17.38
C GLU A 23 -4.14 9.38 16.23
N ALA A 24 -4.85 8.66 15.35
CA ALA A 24 -4.27 7.99 14.20
C ALA A 24 -3.85 9.00 13.12
N GLU A 25 -4.64 10.05 12.96
CA GLU A 25 -4.35 11.14 12.04
C GLU A 25 -3.11 11.94 12.49
N VAL A 26 -3.00 12.25 13.78
CA VAL A 26 -1.81 12.87 14.37
C VAL A 26 -0.57 11.98 14.19
N LYS A 27 -0.67 10.67 14.42
CA LYS A 27 0.44 9.73 14.18
C LYS A 27 0.85 9.69 12.71
N LYS A 28 -0.12 9.73 11.79
CA LYS A 28 0.15 9.77 10.36
C LYS A 28 0.90 11.04 9.97
N THR A 29 0.42 12.22 10.37
CA THR A 29 1.10 13.50 10.12
C THR A 29 2.52 13.51 10.69
N HIS A 30 2.70 13.00 11.91
CA HIS A 30 4.01 12.92 12.54
C HIS A 30 4.98 12.02 11.74
N LEU A 31 4.51 10.87 11.26
CA LEU A 31 5.33 9.97 10.43
C LEU A 31 5.64 10.56 9.05
N GLU A 32 4.72 11.33 8.47
CA GLU A 32 4.96 12.09 7.25
C GLU A 32 6.06 13.15 7.43
N ASP A 33 6.02 13.90 8.53
CA ASP A 33 7.03 14.91 8.84
C ASP A 33 8.41 14.28 9.09
N ILE A 34 8.46 13.16 9.83
CA ILE A 34 9.71 12.38 10.01
C ILE A 34 10.25 11.89 8.67
N PHE A 35 9.37 11.37 7.81
CA PHE A 35 9.78 10.89 6.49
C PHE A 35 10.36 12.02 5.65
N ILE A 36 9.69 13.18 5.62
CA ILE A 36 10.16 14.35 4.88
C ILE A 36 11.51 14.80 5.41
N TRP A 37 11.63 14.98 6.72
CA TRP A 37 12.87 15.39 7.36
C TRP A 37 14.02 14.43 7.04
N LYS A 38 13.79 13.12 7.18
CA LYS A 38 14.83 12.11 6.91
C LYS A 38 15.26 12.09 5.44
N MET A 39 14.31 12.27 4.53
CA MET A 39 14.59 12.35 3.10
C MET A 39 15.36 13.62 2.73
N SER A 40 15.01 14.76 3.31
CA SER A 40 15.72 16.02 3.12
C SER A 40 17.18 15.91 3.53
N ASP A 41 17.44 15.30 4.69
CA ASP A 41 18.77 15.09 5.24
C ASP A 41 19.62 14.14 4.37
N GLU A 42 19.12 12.93 4.10
CA GLU A 42 19.87 11.91 3.35
C GLU A 42 20.14 12.33 1.89
N LEU A 43 19.20 13.01 1.25
CA LEU A 43 19.33 13.47 -0.13
C LEU A 43 20.05 14.82 -0.24
N LYS A 44 20.37 15.44 0.91
CA LYS A 44 20.99 16.76 1.02
C LYS A 44 20.23 17.77 0.15
N LEU A 45 18.93 17.88 0.39
CA LEU A 45 18.07 18.77 -0.37
C LEU A 45 18.39 20.22 -0.04
N SER A 46 18.32 21.09 -1.05
CA SER A 46 18.33 22.52 -0.80
C SER A 46 17.00 22.95 -0.17
N ALA A 47 16.96 24.07 0.54
CA ALA A 47 15.70 24.58 1.11
C ALA A 47 14.57 24.74 0.07
N LYS A 48 14.94 25.07 -1.18
CA LYS A 48 14.00 25.19 -2.30
C LYS A 48 13.46 23.82 -2.73
N ASP A 49 14.31 22.80 -2.81
CA ASP A 49 13.91 21.46 -3.22
C ASP A 49 13.15 20.74 -2.12
N GLU A 50 13.55 20.93 -0.86
CA GLU A 50 12.84 20.42 0.31
C GLU A 50 11.40 20.97 0.39
N LYS A 51 11.21 22.27 0.13
CA LYS A 51 9.87 22.86 0.08
C LYS A 51 9.00 22.18 -0.98
N LYS A 52 9.52 22.02 -2.20
CA LYS A 52 8.81 21.35 -3.29
C LYS A 52 8.53 19.88 -3.00
N PHE A 53 9.51 19.19 -2.42
CA PHE A 53 9.39 17.80 -2.03
C PHE A 53 8.27 17.61 -1.01
N THR A 54 8.23 18.49 0.00
CA THR A 54 7.18 18.55 1.02
C THR A 54 5.81 18.77 0.42
N GLU A 55 5.67 19.75 -0.49
CA GLU A 55 4.42 20.04 -1.20
C GLU A 55 3.94 18.82 -1.99
N ILE A 56 4.83 18.20 -2.78
CA ILE A 56 4.50 17.00 -3.55
C ILE A 56 4.02 15.87 -2.63
N GLN A 57 4.71 15.63 -1.51
CA GLN A 57 4.32 14.53 -0.61
C GLN A 57 3.00 14.78 0.10
N LYS A 58 2.77 15.99 0.59
CA LYS A 58 1.50 16.34 1.25
C LYS A 58 0.32 16.21 0.27
N ASP A 59 0.48 16.69 -0.95
CA ASP A 59 -0.56 16.58 -1.98
C ASP A 59 -0.85 15.13 -2.37
N LEU A 60 0.20 14.31 -2.56
CA LEU A 60 0.04 12.89 -2.87
C LEU A 60 -0.62 12.13 -1.72
N ASN A 61 -0.20 12.38 -0.48
CA ASN A 61 -0.77 11.70 0.69
C ASN A 61 -2.22 12.10 0.94
N LYS A 62 -2.58 13.37 0.70
CA LYS A 62 -3.97 13.84 0.73
C LYS A 62 -4.82 13.08 -0.31
N LYS A 63 -4.40 13.05 -1.57
CA LYS A 63 -5.10 12.32 -2.65
C LYS A 63 -5.20 10.82 -2.38
N LYS A 64 -4.13 10.19 -1.89
CA LYS A 64 -4.13 8.78 -1.46
C LYS A 64 -5.15 8.56 -0.36
N SER A 65 -5.24 9.45 0.62
CA SER A 65 -6.20 9.35 1.73
C SER A 65 -7.64 9.49 1.26
N GLU A 66 -7.92 10.45 0.38
CA GLU A 66 -9.25 10.67 -0.21
C GLU A 66 -9.71 9.47 -1.03
N LEU A 67 -8.88 9.00 -1.98
CA LEU A 67 -9.18 7.82 -2.79
C LEU A 67 -9.37 6.57 -1.93
N ASN A 68 -8.55 6.40 -0.88
CA ASN A 68 -8.70 5.26 0.00
C ASN A 68 -10.02 5.30 0.78
N ARG A 69 -10.44 6.48 1.26
CA ARG A 69 -11.78 6.65 1.86
C ARG A 69 -12.89 6.29 0.86
N GLU A 70 -12.75 6.72 -0.39
CA GLU A 70 -13.71 6.37 -1.46
C GLU A 70 -13.71 4.87 -1.77
N ILE A 71 -12.55 4.22 -1.77
CA ILE A 71 -12.42 2.76 -1.94
C ILE A 71 -13.17 2.06 -0.79
N GLN A 72 -12.93 2.45 0.45
CA GLN A 72 -13.64 1.86 1.61
C GLN A 72 -15.15 2.08 1.53
N ALA A 73 -15.60 3.29 1.17
CA ALA A 73 -17.02 3.57 0.97
C ALA A 73 -17.61 2.73 -0.17
N SER A 74 -16.88 2.54 -1.27
CA SER A 74 -17.34 1.72 -2.40
C SER A 74 -17.49 0.24 -2.05
N ILE A 75 -16.72 -0.28 -1.08
CA ILE A 75 -16.88 -1.64 -0.56
C ILE A 75 -18.21 -1.78 0.19
N LEU A 76 -18.59 -0.79 1.00
CA LEU A 76 -19.90 -0.76 1.66
C LEU A 76 -21.04 -0.70 0.63
N THR A 77 -20.88 0.11 -0.42
CA THR A 77 -21.85 0.15 -1.54
C THR A 77 -21.95 -1.17 -2.29
N LEU A 78 -20.83 -1.87 -2.49
CA LEU A 78 -20.80 -3.19 -3.11
C LEU A 78 -21.56 -4.23 -2.27
N ALA A 79 -21.33 -4.24 -0.95
CA ALA A 79 -22.04 -5.12 -0.03
C ALA A 79 -23.56 -4.89 -0.12
N ALA A 80 -24.01 -3.64 -0.04
CA ALA A 80 -25.44 -3.31 -0.15
C ALA A 80 -26.03 -3.62 -1.53
N SER A 81 -25.29 -3.40 -2.62
CA SER A 81 -25.76 -3.62 -3.99
C SER A 81 -25.89 -5.10 -4.36
N SER A 82 -25.18 -5.98 -3.65
CA SER A 82 -25.22 -7.43 -3.86
C SER A 82 -26.59 -8.04 -3.55
N GLU A 83 -27.37 -7.39 -2.69
CA GLU A 83 -28.70 -7.84 -2.24
C GLU A 83 -29.85 -7.27 -3.08
N THR A 84 -29.61 -6.21 -3.87
CA THR A 84 -30.69 -5.43 -4.50
C THR A 84 -30.91 -5.76 -6.00
N SER A 85 -29.86 -5.72 -6.83
CA SER A 85 -30.00 -5.92 -8.28
C SER A 85 -28.65 -6.12 -9.01
N SER A 86 -28.65 -7.01 -10.00
CA SER A 86 -27.51 -7.27 -10.90
C SER A 86 -26.98 -6.01 -11.61
N ILE A 87 -27.85 -5.07 -11.98
CA ILE A 87 -27.46 -3.84 -12.67
C ILE A 87 -26.69 -2.92 -11.72
N ASN A 88 -27.20 -2.73 -10.49
CA ASN A 88 -26.55 -1.90 -9.46
C ASN A 88 -25.19 -2.47 -9.06
N LEU A 89 -25.09 -3.81 -8.96
CA LEU A 89 -23.83 -4.49 -8.68
C LEU A 89 -22.79 -4.22 -9.78
N LYS A 90 -23.17 -4.30 -11.07
CA LYS A 90 -22.26 -4.01 -12.19
C LYS A 90 -21.74 -2.57 -12.14
N VAL A 91 -22.60 -1.60 -11.83
CA VAL A 91 -22.21 -0.18 -11.71
C VAL A 91 -21.25 0.02 -10.53
N ALA A 92 -21.56 -0.56 -9.37
CA ALA A 92 -20.71 -0.48 -8.18
C ALA A 92 -19.33 -1.11 -8.42
N LEU A 93 -19.26 -2.27 -9.08
CA LEU A 93 -18.01 -2.93 -9.45
C LEU A 93 -17.17 -2.09 -10.42
N LYS A 94 -17.81 -1.47 -11.41
CA LYS A 94 -17.13 -0.57 -12.34
C LYS A 94 -16.50 0.62 -11.59
N ARG A 95 -17.27 1.26 -10.70
CA ARG A 95 -16.76 2.38 -9.89
C ARG A 95 -15.60 1.97 -8.99
N HIS A 96 -15.71 0.83 -8.31
CA HIS A 96 -14.64 0.31 -7.47
C HIS A 96 -13.34 0.06 -8.27
N ARG A 97 -13.46 -0.53 -9.46
CA ARG A 97 -12.33 -0.72 -10.37
C ARG A 97 -11.69 0.61 -10.76
N GLU A 98 -12.47 1.62 -11.11
CA GLU A 98 -11.96 2.95 -11.47
C GLU A 98 -11.19 3.59 -10.31
N LEU A 99 -11.69 3.46 -9.08
CA LEU A 99 -11.01 3.95 -7.87
C LEU A 99 -9.66 3.28 -7.65
N LEU A 100 -9.58 1.95 -7.83
CA LEU A 100 -8.31 1.21 -7.72
C LEU A 100 -7.31 1.65 -8.79
N VAL A 101 -7.77 1.87 -10.02
CA VAL A 101 -6.91 2.38 -11.11
C VAL A 101 -6.36 3.76 -10.77
N GLN A 102 -7.21 4.67 -10.28
CA GLN A 102 -6.78 6.01 -9.87
C GLN A 102 -5.77 5.96 -8.72
N TYR A 103 -6.00 5.10 -7.72
CA TYR A 103 -5.10 4.93 -6.59
C TYR A 103 -3.72 4.44 -7.04
N ASN A 104 -3.68 3.44 -7.91
CA ASN A 104 -2.42 2.92 -8.46
C ASN A 104 -1.69 3.94 -9.32
N GLN A 105 -2.41 4.77 -10.08
CA GLN A 105 -1.83 5.82 -10.91
C GLN A 105 -1.07 6.86 -10.08
N LEU A 106 -1.46 7.10 -8.81
CA LEU A 106 -0.72 8.00 -7.92
C LEU A 106 0.72 7.54 -7.68
N GLY A 107 1.01 6.24 -7.73
CA GLY A 107 2.37 5.73 -7.61
C GLY A 107 3.25 6.11 -8.80
N ILE A 108 2.68 6.11 -10.01
CA ILE A 108 3.37 6.53 -11.24
C ILE A 108 3.58 8.06 -11.21
N ILE A 109 2.56 8.81 -10.81
CA ILE A 109 2.66 10.27 -10.68
C ILE A 109 3.73 10.66 -9.66
N GLU A 110 3.78 9.96 -8.52
CA GLU A 110 4.84 10.14 -7.52
C GLU A 110 6.23 9.91 -8.12
N PHE A 111 6.41 8.80 -8.84
CA PHE A 111 7.67 8.49 -9.52
C PHE A 111 8.12 9.63 -10.43
N ASP A 112 7.23 10.11 -11.31
CA ASP A 112 7.58 11.14 -12.29
C ASP A 112 7.87 12.50 -11.64
N LEU A 113 7.06 12.91 -10.66
CA LEU A 113 7.23 14.20 -9.97
C LEU A 113 8.52 14.25 -9.17
N ILE A 114 8.81 13.19 -8.40
CA ILE A 114 10.01 13.14 -7.56
C ILE A 114 11.26 12.96 -8.43
N LYS A 115 11.20 12.12 -9.48
CA LYS A 115 12.31 12.01 -10.45
C LYS A 115 12.62 13.35 -11.11
N LYS A 116 11.59 14.09 -11.52
CA LYS A 116 11.75 15.43 -12.12
C LYS A 116 12.35 16.43 -11.15
N LEU A 117 11.99 16.38 -9.87
CA LEU A 117 12.51 17.28 -8.84
C LEU A 117 13.97 16.98 -8.50
N LEU A 118 14.32 15.71 -8.31
CA LEU A 118 15.62 15.29 -7.76
C LEU A 118 16.68 15.01 -8.84
N GLY A 119 16.25 14.70 -10.06
CA GLY A 119 17.11 14.12 -11.09
C GLY A 119 17.41 12.63 -10.85
N GLU A 120 17.95 11.96 -11.85
CA GLU A 120 18.01 10.49 -11.89
C GLU A 120 18.84 9.88 -10.76
N ARG A 121 20.01 10.43 -10.47
CA ARG A 121 20.93 9.90 -9.45
C ARG A 121 20.36 10.01 -8.04
N LYS A 122 19.87 11.20 -7.66
CA LYS A 122 19.26 11.41 -6.33
C LYS A 122 17.94 10.64 -6.21
N PHE A 123 17.21 10.48 -7.31
CA PHE A 123 15.99 9.70 -7.33
C PHE A 123 16.24 8.20 -7.08
N ALA A 124 17.31 7.63 -7.65
CA ALA A 124 17.70 6.25 -7.33
C ALA A 124 17.97 6.07 -5.83
N ASN A 125 18.75 6.97 -5.22
CA ASN A 125 18.99 6.96 -3.78
C ASN A 125 17.70 7.13 -2.97
N TYR A 126 16.79 8.01 -3.42
CA TYR A 126 15.47 8.18 -2.80
C TYR A 126 14.70 6.86 -2.77
N LEU A 127 14.70 6.07 -3.84
CA LEU A 127 14.00 4.78 -3.87
C LEU A 127 14.60 3.77 -2.88
N GLU A 128 15.93 3.73 -2.77
CA GLU A 128 16.65 2.90 -1.81
C GLU A 128 16.29 3.29 -0.37
N ILE A 129 16.45 4.56 -0.02
CA ILE A 129 16.13 5.10 1.32
C ILE A 129 14.65 4.87 1.66
N LYS A 130 13.75 5.10 0.69
CA LYS A 130 12.30 4.86 0.87
C LYS A 130 12.03 3.39 1.17
N SER A 131 12.67 2.46 0.46
CA SER A 131 12.52 1.03 0.68
C SER A 131 12.97 0.62 2.08
N GLU A 132 14.12 1.13 2.53
CA GLU A 132 14.63 0.87 3.88
C GLU A 132 13.72 1.42 4.97
N LEU A 133 13.29 2.68 4.84
CA LEU A 133 12.37 3.30 5.80
C LEU A 133 11.06 2.52 5.86
N THR A 134 10.53 2.11 4.71
CA THR A 134 9.29 1.31 4.64
C THR A 134 9.46 0.00 5.40
N SER A 135 10.59 -0.68 5.22
CA SER A 135 10.87 -1.96 5.86
C SER A 135 10.99 -1.81 7.38
N LYS A 136 11.67 -0.76 7.84
CA LYS A 136 11.79 -0.41 9.27
C LYS A 136 10.44 -0.04 9.89
N VAL A 137 9.63 0.75 9.19
CA VAL A 137 8.29 1.12 9.68
C VAL A 137 7.40 -0.12 9.78
N LYS A 138 7.44 -1.00 8.77
CA LYS A 138 6.69 -2.27 8.81
C LYS A 138 7.11 -3.16 9.97
N SER A 139 8.40 -3.31 10.24
CA SER A 139 8.87 -4.14 11.37
C SER A 139 8.44 -3.57 12.72
N LEU A 140 8.45 -2.23 12.88
CA LEU A 140 7.98 -1.58 14.10
C LEU A 140 6.47 -1.70 14.30
N LEU A 141 5.68 -1.58 13.23
CA LEU A 141 4.21 -1.62 13.30
C LEU A 141 3.65 -3.04 13.43
N ILE A 142 4.28 -4.01 12.78
CA ILE A 142 3.87 -5.43 12.88
C ILE A 142 4.40 -6.05 14.18
N GLY A 143 5.41 -5.40 14.80
CA GLY A 143 6.14 -5.92 15.94
C GLY A 143 7.03 -7.09 15.54
N GLU A 144 8.19 -7.23 16.16
CA GLU A 144 8.95 -8.49 16.15
C GLU A 144 8.19 -9.56 16.96
N LYS A 145 6.95 -9.91 16.56
CA LYS A 145 6.33 -11.18 16.91
C LYS A 145 6.68 -12.15 15.80
N ASP A 146 7.94 -12.57 15.72
CA ASP A 146 8.38 -13.84 15.12
C ASP A 146 9.93 -13.90 15.07
N LYS A 147 10.54 -13.94 16.25
CA LYS A 147 11.72 -14.80 16.45
C LYS A 147 11.26 -15.99 17.30
N LYS A 148 10.37 -16.81 16.74
CA LYS A 148 10.23 -18.20 17.19
C LYS A 148 11.18 -19.03 16.35
N GLU A 149 12.07 -19.73 17.05
CA GLU A 149 12.89 -20.82 16.53
C GLU A 149 12.08 -21.77 15.64
N PRO A 150 12.72 -22.45 14.67
CA PRO A 150 12.03 -23.33 13.74
C PRO A 150 11.63 -24.63 14.45
N THR A 151 10.46 -24.65 15.10
CA THR A 151 9.81 -25.92 15.43
C THR A 151 8.97 -26.37 14.25
N THR A 152 9.53 -27.34 13.54
CA THR A 152 8.90 -28.29 12.64
C THR A 152 7.50 -28.72 13.09
N THR A 153 6.46 -28.08 12.57
CA THR A 153 5.15 -28.72 12.40
C THR A 153 4.62 -28.36 11.03
N ALA A 154 4.90 -29.24 10.07
CA ALA A 154 4.25 -29.24 8.77
C ALA A 154 2.73 -29.23 8.97
N LEU A 155 2.06 -28.34 8.25
CA LEU A 155 0.60 -28.30 8.21
C LEU A 155 0.09 -29.68 7.77
N PRO A 156 -0.92 -30.26 8.44
CA PRO A 156 -1.48 -31.53 8.01
C PRO A 156 -2.10 -31.34 6.62
N THR A 157 -1.66 -32.16 5.67
CA THR A 157 -2.22 -32.22 4.32
C THR A 157 -3.74 -32.46 4.40
N PRO A 158 -4.54 -31.71 3.64
CA PRO A 158 -5.99 -31.82 3.66
C PRO A 158 -6.42 -33.25 3.34
N LYS A 159 -7.30 -33.81 4.19
CA LYS A 159 -7.89 -35.14 3.96
C LYS A 159 -8.74 -35.06 2.69
N ILE A 160 -8.37 -35.83 1.68
CA ILE A 160 -9.18 -36.08 0.49
C ILE A 160 -10.44 -36.83 0.98
N ILE A 161 -11.60 -36.21 0.85
CA ILE A 161 -12.90 -36.87 1.06
C ILE A 161 -13.12 -37.72 -0.19
N ILE A 162 -13.04 -39.05 -0.05
CA ILE A 162 -13.44 -39.97 -1.10
C ILE A 162 -14.94 -40.19 -0.92
N GLU A 163 -15.76 -39.61 -1.80
CA GLU A 163 -17.16 -39.98 -1.92
C GLU A 163 -17.24 -41.43 -2.38
N LYS A 164 -17.74 -42.30 -1.50
CA LYS A 164 -18.09 -43.67 -1.85
C LYS A 164 -19.39 -43.59 -2.64
N ASN A 165 -19.29 -43.63 -3.98
CA ASN A 165 -20.42 -43.96 -4.84
C ASN A 165 -20.96 -45.33 -4.41
N SER A 166 -22.12 -45.33 -3.77
CA SER A 166 -22.98 -46.49 -3.66
C SER A 166 -23.75 -46.60 -4.97
N ASP A 167 -23.16 -47.30 -5.94
CA ASP A 167 -23.91 -47.92 -7.03
C ASP A 167 -24.19 -49.37 -6.63
N ASP A 168 -25.48 -49.70 -6.68
CA ASP A 168 -26.16 -50.97 -6.41
C ASP A 168 -25.55 -52.17 -7.17
N PRO A 169 -25.91 -53.39 -6.72
CA PRO A 169 -26.87 -54.13 -7.52
C PRO A 169 -28.14 -54.57 -6.78
#